data_AF-A0A2N1S889-F1
#
_entry.id   AF-A0A2N1S889-F1
#
_cell.length_a   1.000
_cell.length_b   1.000
_cell.length_c   1.000
_cell.angle_alpha   90.00
_cell.angle_beta   90.00
_cell.angle_gamma   90.00
#
_symmetry.space_group_name_H-M   'P 1'
#
loop_
_entity.id
_entity.type
_entity.pdbx_description
1 polymer ?
#
loop_
_entity_poly.entity_id
_entity_poly.type
_entity_poly.pdbx_seq_one_letter_code
_entity_poly.pdbx_strand_id
1 'polypeptide(L)'
;MSESRNTSDIWVAIACGAVLIVIAGFLSSYAARQSSLSLAQKVDAAIASPARRSTWTTIREGYVLGRAVPKKGHASYVVAARRFDGEYRAIAEVDADGSVLRMVPIGGSNGFVYGKRLGVLFARASKGVASADRSPLDAPLEPLVVSMLETIAALERSRTEALDADGKK
;
A
#
# COMPACT_ATOMS: atom_id res chain seq x y z
N MET A 1 -55.35 24.60 -11.07
CA MET A 1 -54.39 24.92 -10.00
C MET A 1 -53.73 23.63 -9.52
N SER A 2 -52.61 23.22 -10.13
CA SER A 2 -51.82 22.06 -9.65
C SER A 2 -50.33 22.10 -10.02
N GLU A 3 -49.88 23.01 -10.88
CA GLU A 3 -48.49 23.02 -11.38
C GLU A 3 -47.44 23.54 -10.38
N SER A 4 -47.82 24.35 -9.38
CA SER A 4 -46.83 24.95 -8.45
C SER A 4 -46.32 24.02 -7.35
N ARG A 5 -47.05 22.95 -7.00
CA ARG A 5 -46.63 21.96 -5.98
C ARG A 5 -45.55 21.01 -6.51
N ASN A 6 -45.66 20.57 -7.76
CA ASN A 6 -44.70 19.63 -8.35
C ASN A 6 -43.31 20.25 -8.51
N THR A 7 -43.21 21.54 -8.81
CA THR A 7 -41.91 22.21 -8.97
C THR A 7 -41.20 22.41 -7.64
N SER A 8 -41.91 22.78 -6.56
CA SER A 8 -41.29 22.90 -5.23
C SER A 8 -40.79 21.56 -4.71
N ASP A 9 -41.56 20.48 -4.93
CA ASP A 9 -41.20 19.15 -4.46
C ASP A 9 -39.97 18.59 -5.20
N ILE A 10 -39.83 18.90 -6.49
CA ILE A 10 -38.64 18.56 -7.28
C ILE A 10 -37.40 19.34 -6.78
N TRP A 11 -37.53 20.64 -6.50
CA TRP A 11 -36.42 21.43 -5.96
C TRP A 11 -36.00 20.98 -4.56
N VAL A 12 -36.96 20.61 -3.70
CA VAL A 12 -36.69 20.03 -2.38
C VAL A 12 -35.99 18.67 -2.51
N ALA A 13 -36.42 17.81 -3.44
CA ALA A 13 -35.78 16.53 -3.70
C ALA A 13 -34.32 16.70 -4.19
N ILE A 14 -34.06 17.65 -5.09
CA ILE A 14 -32.72 17.98 -5.58
C ILE A 14 -31.85 18.53 -4.45
N ALA A 15 -32.37 19.44 -3.63
CA ALA A 15 -31.64 19.99 -2.49
C ALA A 15 -31.28 18.92 -1.45
N CYS A 16 -32.23 18.03 -1.12
CA CYS A 16 -31.96 16.87 -0.28
C CYS A 16 -30.91 15.94 -0.90
N GLY A 17 -31.00 15.67 -2.21
CA GLY A 17 -30.01 14.87 -2.93
C GLY A 17 -28.59 15.49 -2.87
N ALA A 18 -28.47 16.80 -3.08
CA ALA A 18 -27.20 17.51 -2.99
C ALA A 18 -26.60 17.46 -1.58
N VAL A 19 -27.44 17.66 -0.55
CA VAL A 19 -27.01 17.53 0.86
C VAL A 19 -26.53 16.12 1.17
N LEU A 20 -27.24 15.09 0.71
CA LEU A 20 -26.83 13.69 0.89
C LEU A 20 -25.50 13.38 0.19
N ILE A 21 -25.27 13.92 -1.01
CA ILE A 21 -23.99 13.77 -1.72
C ILE A 21 -22.84 14.43 -0.94
N VAL A 22 -23.06 15.64 -0.42
CA VAL A 22 -22.05 16.36 0.39
C VAL A 22 -21.74 15.59 1.67
N ILE A 23 -22.77 15.10 2.38
CA ILE A 23 -22.61 14.30 3.60
C ILE A 23 -21.88 12.99 3.29
N ALA A 24 -22.25 12.29 2.21
CA ALA A 24 -21.58 11.07 1.78
C ALA A 24 -20.10 11.31 1.44
N GLY A 25 -19.79 12.42 0.75
CA GLY A 25 -18.41 12.83 0.45
C GLY A 25 -17.59 13.10 1.72
N PHE A 26 -18.20 13.78 2.70
CA PHE A 26 -17.55 14.06 3.99
C PHE A 26 -17.32 12.78 4.80
N LEU A 27 -18.33 11.91 4.91
CA LEU A 27 -18.23 10.62 5.60
C LEU A 27 -17.18 9.71 4.95
N SER A 28 -17.11 9.68 3.61
CA SER A 28 -16.11 8.92 2.86
C SER A 28 -14.69 9.43 3.14
N SER A 29 -14.50 10.75 3.14
CA SER A 29 -13.21 11.38 3.45
C SER A 29 -12.77 11.10 4.89
N TYR A 30 -13.70 11.17 5.84
CA TYR A 30 -13.45 10.84 7.24
C TYR A 30 -13.08 9.37 7.43
N ALA A 31 -13.84 8.46 6.84
CA ALA A 31 -13.57 7.02 6.88
C ALA A 31 -12.21 6.68 6.24
N ALA A 32 -11.87 7.31 5.11
CA ALA A 32 -10.58 7.16 4.45
C ALA A 32 -9.42 7.63 5.34
N ARG A 33 -9.60 8.75 6.04
CA ARG A 33 -8.59 9.26 6.98
C ARG A 33 -8.39 8.33 8.17
N GLN A 34 -9.48 7.84 8.77
CA GLN A 34 -9.40 6.90 9.89
C GLN A 34 -8.78 5.57 9.48
N SER A 35 -9.12 5.05 8.30
CA SER A 35 -8.51 3.86 7.72
C SER A 35 -7.01 4.06 7.50
N SER A 36 -6.60 5.19 6.93
CA SER A 36 -5.20 5.54 6.69
C SER A 36 -4.39 5.60 7.99
N LEU A 37 -4.94 6.22 9.04
CA LEU A 37 -4.30 6.26 10.37
C LEU A 37 -4.14 4.85 10.96
N SER A 38 -5.17 4.02 10.89
CA SER A 38 -5.12 2.65 11.39
C SER A 38 -4.08 1.80 10.64
N LEU A 39 -3.98 1.95 9.31
CA LEU A 39 -2.99 1.25 8.50
C LEU A 39 -1.57 1.72 8.81
N ALA A 40 -1.34 3.02 8.92
CA ALA A 40 -0.04 3.57 9.33
C ALA A 40 0.41 3.01 10.70
N GLN A 41 -0.50 2.98 11.68
CA GLN A 41 -0.22 2.43 13.01
C GLN A 41 0.15 0.95 12.97
N LYS A 42 -0.55 0.15 12.15
CA LYS A 42 -0.24 -1.28 11.98
C LYS A 42 1.14 -1.50 11.35
N VAL A 43 1.48 -0.68 10.35
CA VAL A 43 2.81 -0.73 9.71
C VAL A 43 3.90 -0.32 10.69
N ASP A 44 3.71 0.77 11.43
CA ASP A 44 4.67 1.24 12.43
C ASP A 44 4.89 0.21 13.55
N ALA A 45 3.81 -0.43 14.02
CA ALA A 45 3.89 -1.50 15.01
C ALA A 45 4.67 -2.72 14.50
N ALA A 46 4.47 -3.11 13.23
CA ALA A 46 5.14 -4.25 12.63
C ALA A 46 6.64 -4.03 12.36
N ILE A 47 7.06 -2.79 12.10
CA ILE A 47 8.45 -2.43 11.81
C ILE A 47 9.32 -2.32 13.08
N ALA A 48 8.72 -2.45 14.27
CA ALA A 48 9.37 -2.39 15.58
C ALA A 48 10.22 -1.12 15.79
N SER A 49 9.71 0.04 15.38
CA SER A 49 10.32 1.34 15.65
C SER A 49 9.36 2.23 16.46
N PRO A 50 9.64 2.53 17.73
CA PRO A 50 8.67 3.10 18.66
C PRO A 50 8.26 4.57 18.40
N ALA A 51 8.67 5.19 17.28
CA ALA A 51 8.41 6.61 17.04
C ALA A 51 8.18 7.04 15.57
N ARG A 52 7.97 6.12 14.62
CA ARG A 52 7.87 6.48 13.18
C ARG A 52 6.76 7.50 12.87
N ARG A 53 5.59 7.35 13.50
CA ARG A 53 4.38 8.17 13.28
C ARG A 53 4.16 8.42 11.78
N SER A 54 3.94 7.34 11.05
CA SER A 54 3.86 7.38 9.60
C SER A 54 2.55 7.97 9.09
N THR A 55 2.61 8.57 7.90
CA THR A 55 1.43 8.89 7.10
C THR A 55 1.21 7.79 6.08
N TRP A 56 -0.02 7.32 5.93
CA TRP A 56 -0.37 6.29 4.96
C TRP A 56 -0.88 6.90 3.66
N THR A 57 -0.43 6.32 2.54
CA THR A 57 -0.94 6.58 1.20
C THR A 57 -1.34 5.25 0.58
N THR A 58 -2.61 5.12 0.21
CA THR A 58 -3.09 3.94 -0.51
C THR A 58 -2.57 3.96 -1.93
N ILE A 59 -1.92 2.89 -2.35
CA ILE A 59 -1.41 2.69 -3.72
C ILE A 59 -1.96 1.34 -4.15
N ARG A 60 -2.57 1.26 -5.33
CA ARG A 60 -3.17 0.02 -5.83
C ARG A 60 -2.53 -0.33 -7.17
N GLU A 61 -1.22 -0.55 -7.13
CA GLU A 61 -0.42 -0.77 -8.33
C GLU A 61 0.37 -2.07 -8.19
N GLY A 62 0.12 -3.00 -9.13
CA GLY A 62 0.71 -4.33 -9.11
C GLY A 62 0.49 -5.03 -7.77
N TYR A 63 1.60 -5.33 -7.10
CA TYR A 63 1.63 -6.02 -5.81
C TYR A 63 1.62 -5.09 -4.60
N VAL A 64 1.62 -3.78 -4.80
CA VAL A 64 1.70 -2.78 -3.73
C VAL A 64 0.30 -2.36 -3.31
N LEU A 65 0.03 -2.42 -2.00
CA LEU A 65 -1.24 -2.02 -1.37
C LEU A 65 -1.21 -0.60 -0.82
N GLY A 66 -0.03 -0.08 -0.55
CA GLY A 66 0.15 1.29 -0.07
C GLY A 66 1.51 1.51 0.57
N ARG A 67 1.72 2.75 0.97
CA ARG A 67 2.99 3.26 1.50
C ARG A 67 2.77 3.98 2.82
N ALA A 68 3.61 3.66 3.80
CA ALA A 68 3.74 4.38 5.05
C ALA A 68 5.02 5.22 5.02
N VAL A 69 4.89 6.52 5.29
CA VAL A 69 6.00 7.47 5.25
C VAL A 69 6.19 8.06 6.64
N PRO A 70 7.29 7.74 7.35
CA PRO A 70 7.56 8.33 8.65
C PRO A 70 8.02 9.78 8.51
N LYS A 71 8.01 10.53 9.61
CA LYS A 71 8.62 11.87 9.63
C LYS A 71 10.14 11.84 9.46
N LYS A 72 10.77 10.75 9.89
CA LYS A 72 12.22 10.51 9.81
C LYS A 72 12.47 9.05 9.47
N GLY A 73 13.42 8.80 8.58
CA GLY A 73 13.82 7.46 8.13
C GLY A 73 13.20 7.09 6.78
N HIS A 74 13.46 5.85 6.39
CA HIS A 74 13.07 5.28 5.11
C HIS A 74 11.57 5.09 5.01
N ALA A 75 11.02 5.02 3.80
CA ALA A 75 9.61 4.72 3.59
C ALA A 75 9.34 3.22 3.69
N SER A 76 8.08 2.84 3.84
CA SER A 76 7.70 1.43 3.78
C SER A 76 6.49 1.17 2.90
N TYR A 77 6.55 0.10 2.13
CA TYR A 77 5.44 -0.37 1.31
C TYR A 77 4.84 -1.63 1.89
N VAL A 78 3.51 -1.70 1.91
CA VAL A 78 2.84 -2.98 2.12
C VAL A 78 2.65 -3.63 0.77
N VAL A 79 3.12 -4.86 0.65
CA VAL A 79 2.98 -5.67 -0.55
C VAL A 79 2.16 -6.93 -0.29
N ALA A 80 1.47 -7.38 -1.32
CA ALA A 80 0.66 -8.59 -1.31
C ALA A 80 0.93 -9.42 -2.57
N ALA A 81 1.50 -10.61 -2.38
CA ALA A 81 1.64 -11.62 -3.40
C ALA A 81 0.46 -12.59 -3.32
N ARG A 82 -0.42 -12.58 -4.33
CA ARG A 82 -1.57 -13.49 -4.41
C ARG A 82 -1.29 -14.64 -5.37
N ARG A 83 -1.60 -15.86 -4.96
CA ARG A 83 -1.70 -17.05 -5.81
C ARG A 83 -2.99 -17.80 -5.49
N PHE A 84 -3.30 -18.81 -6.30
CA PHE A 84 -4.52 -19.62 -6.19
C PHE A 84 -4.75 -20.22 -4.80
N ASP A 85 -3.67 -20.56 -4.09
CA ASP A 85 -3.69 -21.20 -2.77
C ASP A 85 -3.54 -20.20 -1.60
N GLY A 86 -3.40 -18.91 -1.88
CA GLY A 86 -3.32 -17.92 -0.81
C GLY A 86 -2.69 -16.58 -1.14
N GLU A 87 -2.53 -15.78 -0.10
CA GLU A 87 -1.91 -14.46 -0.15
C GLU A 87 -0.76 -14.38 0.86
N TYR A 88 0.39 -13.88 0.43
CA TYR A 88 1.50 -13.51 1.30
C TYR A 88 1.58 -11.99 1.39
N ARG A 89 1.63 -11.45 2.61
CA ARG A 89 1.78 -10.02 2.87
C ARG A 89 3.07 -9.72 3.61
N ALA A 90 3.75 -8.70 3.15
CA ALA A 90 4.96 -8.20 3.78
C ALA A 90 5.02 -6.68 3.75
N ILE A 91 5.88 -6.13 4.59
CA ILE A 91 6.27 -4.72 4.56
C ILE A 91 7.70 -4.65 4.02
N ALA A 92 7.89 -3.93 2.93
CA ALA A 92 9.19 -3.55 2.40
C ALA A 92 9.61 -2.20 3.00
N GLU A 93 10.75 -2.11 3.67
CA GLU A 93 11.39 -0.81 3.94
C GLU A 93 12.33 -0.47 2.80
N VAL A 94 12.22 0.76 2.30
CA VAL A 94 12.78 1.16 1.01
C VAL A 94 13.52 2.47 1.16
N ASP A 95 14.73 2.50 0.62
CA ASP A 95 15.55 3.70 0.60
C ASP A 95 15.09 4.71 -0.47
N ALA A 96 15.69 5.90 -0.50
CA ALA A 96 15.31 6.99 -1.39
C ALA A 96 15.49 6.66 -2.89
N ASP A 97 16.36 5.71 -3.22
CA ASP A 97 16.62 5.22 -4.58
C ASP A 97 15.64 4.13 -5.04
N GLY A 98 14.74 3.68 -4.16
CA GLY A 98 13.83 2.56 -4.42
C GLY A 98 14.40 1.18 -4.07
N SER A 99 15.61 1.11 -3.53
CA SER A 99 16.22 -0.14 -3.08
C SER A 99 15.54 -0.64 -1.80
N VAL A 100 15.19 -1.93 -1.78
CA VAL A 100 14.56 -2.54 -0.60
C VAL A 100 15.62 -2.93 0.42
N LEU A 101 15.59 -2.27 1.59
CA LEU A 101 16.53 -2.48 2.69
C LEU A 101 16.19 -3.73 3.52
N ARG A 102 14.91 -3.91 3.82
CA ARG A 102 14.42 -5.08 4.55
C ARG A 102 12.96 -5.40 4.23
N MET A 103 12.61 -6.67 4.44
CA MET A 103 11.26 -7.19 4.26
C MET A 103 10.78 -7.83 5.57
N VAL A 104 9.63 -7.39 6.07
CA VAL A 104 9.01 -7.89 7.30
C VAL A 104 7.70 -8.59 6.95
N PRO A 105 7.58 -9.92 7.09
CA PRO A 105 6.31 -10.60 6.87
C PRO A 105 5.28 -10.15 7.91
N ILE A 106 4.10 -9.75 7.48
CA ILE A 106 3.00 -9.33 8.36
C ILE A 106 1.82 -10.30 8.37
N GLY A 107 1.92 -11.36 7.58
CA GLY A 107 0.99 -12.46 7.59
C GLY A 107 0.75 -13.03 6.19
N GLY A 108 -0.10 -14.03 6.13
CA GLY A 108 -0.63 -14.58 4.90
C GLY A 108 -1.94 -15.30 5.19
N SER A 109 -2.64 -15.74 4.16
CA SER A 109 -3.77 -16.66 4.35
C SER A 109 -3.28 -17.94 5.03
N ASN A 110 -4.05 -18.44 6.00
CA ASN A 110 -3.75 -19.71 6.68
C ASN A 110 -3.56 -20.81 5.62
N GLY A 111 -2.40 -21.48 5.63
CA GLY A 111 -2.08 -22.56 4.71
C GLY A 111 -1.30 -22.16 3.45
N PHE A 112 -0.87 -20.90 3.30
CA PHE A 112 -0.03 -20.53 2.14
C PHE A 112 1.36 -21.20 2.21
N VAL A 113 1.52 -22.30 1.48
CA VAL A 113 2.67 -23.21 1.55
C VAL A 113 3.97 -22.51 1.16
N TYR A 114 3.88 -21.48 0.32
CA TYR A 114 5.03 -20.74 -0.18
C TYR A 114 5.44 -19.55 0.69
N GLY A 115 4.71 -19.23 1.77
CA GLY A 115 4.95 -18.01 2.55
C GLY A 115 6.36 -17.94 3.15
N LYS A 116 6.82 -19.05 3.75
CA LYS A 116 8.21 -19.16 4.25
C LYS A 116 9.21 -18.96 3.13
N ARG A 117 8.91 -19.49 1.93
CA ARG A 117 9.86 -19.49 0.83
C ARG A 117 9.96 -18.14 0.12
N LEU A 118 8.84 -17.44 -0.05
CA LEU A 118 8.85 -16.03 -0.47
C LEU A 118 9.65 -15.17 0.50
N GLY A 119 9.50 -15.37 1.82
CA GLY A 119 10.31 -14.65 2.81
C GLY A 119 11.83 -14.84 2.61
N VAL A 120 12.28 -16.06 2.30
CA VAL A 120 13.69 -16.34 1.98
C VAL A 120 14.13 -15.66 0.69
N LEU A 121 13.31 -15.73 -0.37
CA LEU A 121 13.63 -15.09 -1.65
C LEU A 121 13.69 -13.57 -1.55
N PHE A 122 12.76 -12.96 -0.82
CA PHE A 122 12.78 -11.52 -0.55
C PHE A 122 14.01 -11.11 0.25
N ALA A 123 14.37 -11.85 1.30
CA ALA A 123 15.58 -11.59 2.07
C ALA A 123 16.87 -11.75 1.24
N ARG A 124 16.88 -12.71 0.31
CA ARG A 124 17.98 -12.92 -0.63
C ARG A 124 18.10 -11.74 -1.60
N ALA A 125 16.98 -11.34 -2.21
CA ALA A 125 16.93 -10.25 -3.17
C ALA A 125 17.27 -8.89 -2.54
N SER A 126 16.85 -8.64 -1.30
CA SER A 126 17.10 -7.36 -0.62
C SER A 126 18.56 -7.20 -0.13
N LYS A 127 19.23 -8.29 0.25
CA LYS A 127 20.60 -8.24 0.80
C LYS A 127 21.71 -8.55 -0.20
N GLY A 128 21.37 -9.00 -1.41
CA GLY A 128 22.36 -9.40 -2.42
C GLY A 128 23.23 -10.60 -2.01
N VAL A 129 22.88 -11.32 -0.95
CA VAL A 129 23.68 -12.44 -0.44
C VAL A 129 23.22 -13.74 -1.09
N ALA A 130 24.13 -14.44 -1.75
CA ALA A 130 23.90 -15.80 -2.23
C ALA A 130 23.66 -16.73 -1.03
N SER A 131 22.39 -17.03 -0.74
CA SER A 131 22.04 -18.00 0.31
C SER A 131 22.27 -19.43 -0.20
N ALA A 132 22.95 -20.26 0.62
CA ALA A 132 23.14 -21.68 0.37
C ALA A 132 21.83 -22.49 0.42
N ASP A 133 20.77 -21.92 1.00
CA ASP A 133 19.44 -22.50 1.04
C ASP A 133 18.73 -22.26 -0.30
N ARG A 134 18.99 -23.09 -1.31
CA ARG A 134 18.30 -23.12 -2.62
C ARG A 134 17.19 -24.18 -2.61
N SER A 135 16.03 -23.86 -3.18
CA SER A 135 14.89 -24.76 -3.27
C SER A 135 14.43 -24.86 -4.73
N PRO A 136 13.92 -26.03 -5.18
CA PRO A 136 13.25 -26.14 -6.48
C PRO A 136 12.07 -25.18 -6.65
N LEU A 137 11.48 -24.71 -5.54
CA LEU A 137 10.41 -23.72 -5.55
C LEU A 137 10.90 -22.29 -5.81
N ASP A 138 12.21 -22.04 -5.85
CA ASP A 138 12.76 -20.70 -6.09
C ASP A 138 12.46 -20.24 -7.53
N ALA A 139 12.73 -21.09 -8.52
CA ALA A 139 12.54 -20.77 -9.93
C ALA A 139 11.12 -20.28 -10.30
N PRO A 140 10.02 -20.92 -9.85
CA PRO A 140 8.67 -20.44 -10.14
C PRO A 140 8.22 -19.23 -9.30
N LEU A 141 8.95 -18.86 -8.25
CA LEU A 141 8.61 -17.74 -7.35
C LEU A 141 9.45 -16.49 -7.61
N GLU A 142 10.66 -16.66 -8.16
CA GLU A 142 11.60 -15.58 -8.44
C GLU A 142 11.04 -14.48 -9.35
N PRO A 143 10.32 -14.78 -10.47
CA PRO A 143 9.75 -13.72 -11.31
C PRO A 143 8.76 -12.83 -10.55
N LEU A 144 8.01 -13.39 -9.61
CA LEU A 144 7.06 -12.65 -8.78
C LEU A 144 7.80 -11.72 -7.82
N VAL A 145 8.87 -12.20 -7.19
CA VAL A 145 9.71 -11.40 -6.29
C VAL A 145 10.35 -10.24 -7.06
N VAL A 146 10.95 -10.52 -8.22
CA VAL A 146 11.57 -9.52 -9.08
C VAL A 146 10.55 -8.46 -9.51
N SER A 147 9.40 -8.87 -10.05
CA SER A 147 8.35 -7.95 -10.50
C SER A 147 7.85 -7.05 -9.36
N MET A 148 7.76 -7.58 -8.14
CA MET A 148 7.37 -6.80 -6.96
C MET A 148 8.42 -5.75 -6.59
N LEU A 149 9.70 -6.10 -6.60
CA LEU A 149 10.80 -5.17 -6.30
C LEU A 149 10.92 -4.10 -7.39
N GLU A 150 10.76 -4.48 -8.66
CA GLU A 150 10.72 -3.54 -9.78
C GLU A 150 9.54 -2.56 -9.66
N THR A 151 8.36 -3.05 -9.26
CA THR A 151 7.19 -2.20 -9.01
C THR A 151 7.49 -1.16 -7.93
N ILE A 152 8.09 -1.59 -6.81
CA ILE A 152 8.48 -0.67 -5.72
C ILE A 152 9.49 0.36 -6.22
N ALA A 153 10.52 -0.07 -6.95
CA ALA A 153 11.56 0.81 -7.46
C ALA A 153 11.01 1.83 -8.48
N ALA A 154 10.09 1.42 -9.35
CA ALA A 154 9.41 2.31 -10.29
C ALA A 154 8.52 3.35 -9.55
N LEU A 155 7.82 2.92 -8.49
CA LEU A 155 7.00 3.81 -7.66
C LEU A 155 7.84 4.84 -6.89
N GLU A 156 9.04 4.48 -6.40
CA GLU A 156 9.92 5.47 -5.77
C GLU A 156 10.57 6.40 -6.79
N ARG A 157 11.05 5.88 -7.94
CA ARG A 157 11.62 6.72 -9.01
C ARG A 157 10.63 7.78 -9.51
N SER A 158 9.41 7.36 -9.84
CA SER A 158 8.37 8.30 -10.29
C SER A 158 8.03 9.36 -9.25
N ARG A 159 8.10 9.03 -7.95
CA ARG A 159 7.91 10.01 -6.87
C ARG A 159 9.07 11.00 -6.80
N THR A 160 10.31 10.51 -6.82
CA THR A 160 11.49 11.38 -6.72
C THR A 160 11.51 12.38 -7.88
N GLU A 161 11.21 11.92 -9.09
CA GLU A 161 11.06 12.79 -10.27
C GLU A 161 9.96 13.83 -10.11
N ALA A 162 8.80 13.47 -9.54
CA ALA A 162 7.72 14.41 -9.27
C ALA A 162 8.10 15.47 -8.23
N LEU A 163 8.83 15.08 -7.18
CA LEU A 163 9.32 16.01 -6.15
C LEU A 163 10.36 16.99 -6.71
N ASP A 164 11.26 16.51 -7.57
CA ASP A 164 12.28 17.33 -8.23
C ASP A 164 11.66 18.33 -9.23
N ALA A 165 10.56 17.95 -9.88
CA ALA A 165 9.81 18.82 -10.78
C ALA A 165 9.07 19.94 -10.04
N ASP A 166 8.48 19.65 -8.88
CA ASP A 166 7.75 20.63 -8.07
C ASP A 166 8.70 21.58 -7.30
N GLY A 167 9.89 21.12 -6.91
CA GLY A 167 10.91 21.95 -6.25
C GLY A 167 11.65 22.93 -7.17
N LYS A 168 11.41 22.88 -8.48
CA LYS A 168 11.97 23.81 -9.49
C LYS A 168 11.01 24.97 -9.87
N LYS A 169 9.92 25.15 -9.14
CA LYS A 169 9.02 26.32 -9.23
C LYS A 169 9.24 27.27 -8.07
#